data_AF-A0A821LPV6-F1
#
_entry.id   AF-A0A821LPV6-F1
#
_cell.length_a   1.000
_cell.length_b   1.000
_cell.length_c   1.000
_cell.angle_alpha   90.00
_cell.angle_beta   90.00
_cell.angle_gamma   90.00
#
_symmetry.space_group_name_H-M   'P 1'
#
loop_
_entity.id
_entity.type
_entity.pdbx_description
1 polymer ?
#
loop_
_entity_poly.entity_id
_entity_poly.type
_entity_poly.pdbx_seq_one_letter_code
_entity_poly.pdbx_strand_id
1 'polypeptide(L)'
;FCIDYRRVNSITQKDVYPLPRIDDVIERLNGSQIFSKLDLGSGYFQVPLAPEEHSKTAFTTPDGLWEFTRLPQGLKNSPSV
;
A
#
# COMPACT_ATOMS: atom_id res chain seq x y z
N PHE A 1 -13.58 8.22 -1.29
CA PHE A 1 -12.69 9.39 -1.06
C PHE A 1 -11.37 9.09 -1.73
N CYS A 2 -10.92 9.94 -2.67
CA CYS A 2 -9.72 9.69 -3.47
C CYS A 2 -8.86 10.94 -3.47
N ILE A 3 -7.59 10.80 -3.07
CA ILE A 3 -6.63 11.89 -3.05
C ILE A 3 -5.69 11.73 -4.24
N ASP A 4 -5.47 12.81 -4.97
CA ASP A 4 -4.59 12.81 -6.13
C ASP A 4 -3.11 12.92 -5.71
N TYR A 5 -2.49 11.76 -5.49
CA TYR A 5 -1.07 11.66 -5.17
C TYR A 5 -0.14 11.64 -6.39
N ARG A 6 -0.61 11.93 -7.62
CA ARG A 6 0.25 11.84 -8.83
C ARG A 6 1.53 12.66 -8.71
N ARG A 7 1.45 13.86 -8.13
CA ARG A 7 2.62 14.72 -7.93
C ARG A 7 3.57 14.16 -6.89
N VAL A 8 3.05 13.69 -5.76
CA VAL A 8 3.85 13.04 -4.71
C VAL A 8 4.53 11.79 -5.28
N ASN A 9 3.79 10.93 -5.98
CA ASN A 9 4.31 9.72 -6.61
C ASN A 9 5.42 9.97 -7.65
N SER A 10 5.44 11.17 -8.27
CA SER A 10 6.48 11.56 -9.23
C SER A 10 7.83 11.83 -8.58
N ILE A 11 7.83 12.31 -7.33
CA ILE A 11 9.04 12.64 -6.56
C ILE A 11 9.42 11.53 -5.57
N THR A 12 8.51 10.59 -5.28
CA THR A 12 8.77 9.46 -4.40
C THR A 12 9.66 8.42 -5.08
N GLN A 13 10.76 8.07 -4.40
CA GLN A 13 11.63 6.97 -4.79
C GLN A 13 10.82 5.67 -4.81
N LYS A 14 10.91 4.93 -5.93
CA LYS A 14 10.19 3.67 -6.07
C LYS A 14 10.82 2.63 -5.15
N ASP A 15 10.01 2.05 -4.27
CA ASP A 15 10.41 0.83 -3.58
C ASP A 15 10.22 -0.36 -4.53
N VAL A 16 11.27 -1.17 -4.69
CA VAL A 16 11.25 -2.36 -5.54
C VAL A 16 11.39 -3.56 -4.61
N TYR A 17 10.30 -3.84 -3.90
CA TYR A 17 10.23 -5.06 -3.11
C TYR A 17 10.22 -6.28 -4.05
N PRO A 18 11.14 -7.25 -3.88
CA PRO A 18 11.22 -8.41 -4.75
C PRO A 18 10.02 -9.33 -4.48
N LEU A 19 9.03 -9.29 -5.37
CA LEU A 19 7.95 -10.25 -5.37
C LEU A 19 8.42 -11.56 -6.02
N PRO A 20 8.11 -12.73 -5.44
CA PRO A 20 8.44 -14.01 -6.05
C PRO A 20 7.72 -14.16 -7.39
N ARG A 21 8.30 -14.95 -8.30
CA ARG A 21 7.63 -15.25 -9.57
C ARG A 21 6.39 -16.09 -9.28
N ILE A 22 5.36 -15.92 -10.12
CA ILE A 22 4.11 -16.67 -9.95
C ILE A 22 4.34 -18.19 -10.06
N ASP A 23 5.27 -18.60 -10.93
CA ASP A 23 5.64 -20.00 -11.14
C ASP A 23 6.20 -20.61 -9.84
N ASP A 24 7.11 -19.90 -9.16
CA ASP A 24 7.71 -20.34 -7.89
C ASP A 24 6.65 -20.50 -6.78
N VAL A 25 5.65 -19.61 -6.76
CA VAL A 25 4.55 -19.68 -5.78
C VAL A 25 3.65 -20.88 -6.06
N ILE A 26 3.35 -21.17 -7.33
CA ILE A 26 2.51 -22.31 -7.73
C ILE A 26 3.23 -23.64 -7.47
N GLU A 27 4.53 -23.71 -7.74
CA GLU A 27 5.32 -24.92 -7.48
C GLU A 27 5.33 -25.28 -5.99
N ARG A 28 5.40 -24.28 -5.10
CA ARG A 28 5.30 -24.48 -3.64
C ARG A 28 3.95 -24.99 -3.17
N LEU A 29 2.90 -24.81 -3.96
CA LEU A 29 1.54 -25.29 -3.66
C LEU A 29 1.30 -26.72 -4.17
N ASN A 30 2.21 -27.25 -5.01
CA ASN A 30 2.10 -28.59 -5.57
C ASN A 30 2.05 -29.66 -4.47
N GLY A 31 1.16 -30.64 -4.61
CA GLY A 31 0.93 -31.70 -3.61
C GLY A 31 -0.03 -31.34 -2.47
N SER A 32 -0.46 -30.08 -2.36
CA SER A 32 -1.51 -29.69 -1.40
C SER A 32 -2.90 -30.10 -1.92
N GLN A 33 -3.75 -30.62 -1.03
CA GLN A 33 -5.11 -31.08 -1.38
C GLN A 33 -6.21 -30.08 -1.00
N ILE A 34 -5.92 -29.16 -0.07
CA ILE A 34 -6.87 -28.17 0.45
C ILE A 34 -6.21 -26.81 0.38
N PHE A 35 -6.92 -25.83 -0.17
CA PHE A 35 -6.47 -24.45 -0.29
C PHE A 35 -7.43 -23.52 0.43
N SER A 36 -6.89 -22.54 1.14
CA SER A 36 -7.65 -21.41 1.68
C SER A 36 -6.98 -20.11 1.25
N LYS A 37 -7.80 -19.11 0.91
CA LYS A 37 -7.34 -17.76 0.58
C LYS A 37 -7.86 -16.81 1.65
N LEU A 38 -6.96 -16.00 2.19
CA LEU A 38 -7.30 -14.94 3.11
C LEU A 38 -7.10 -13.60 2.40
N ASP A 39 -8.06 -12.69 2.57
CA ASP A 39 -7.99 -11.33 2.07
C ASP A 39 -8.00 -10.38 3.27
N LEU A 40 -7.01 -9.48 3.33
CA LEU A 40 -6.99 -8.43 4.35
C LEU A 40 -7.80 -7.25 3.84
N GLY A 41 -9.07 -7.18 4.26
CA GLY A 41 -9.96 -6.08 3.94
C GLY A 41 -9.35 -4.73 4.34
N SER A 42 -9.30 -3.78 3.41
CA SER A 42 -8.69 -2.46 3.63
C SER A 42 -7.23 -2.54 4.13
N GLY A 43 -6.46 -3.53 3.68
CA GLY A 43 -5.11 -3.83 4.18
C GLY A 43 -4.17 -2.63 4.27
N TYR A 44 -4.20 -1.71 3.29
CA TYR A 44 -3.41 -0.48 3.33
C TYR A 44 -3.65 0.35 4.59
N PHE A 45 -4.91 0.56 4.97
CA PHE A 45 -5.25 1.38 6.14
C PHE A 45 -4.90 0.72 7.48
N GLN A 46 -4.52 -0.56 7.47
CA GLN A 46 -4.05 -1.26 8.67
C GLN A 46 -2.57 -0.96 8.95
N VAL A 47 -1.79 -0.61 7.92
CA VAL A 47 -0.34 -0.39 8.03
C VAL A 47 -0.07 1.01 8.63
N PRO A 48 0.67 1.11 9.76
CA PRO A 48 1.08 2.39 10.33
C PRO A 48 2.05 3.11 9.40
N LEU A 49 1.77 4.40 9.17
CA LEU A 49 2.70 5.28 8.46
C LEU A 49 3.69 5.86 9.46
N ALA A 50 4.97 5.94 9.08
CA ALA A 50 5.99 6.58 9.90
C ALA A 50 5.61 8.06 10.20
N PRO A 51 5.73 8.55 11.45
CA PRO A 51 5.31 9.90 11.82
C PRO A 51 5.88 11.01 10.94
N GLU A 52 7.15 10.88 10.53
CA GLU A 52 7.84 11.82 9.64
C GLU A 52 7.24 11.90 8.22
N GLU A 53 6.51 10.85 7.79
CA GLU A 53 5.90 10.76 6.47
C GLU A 53 4.43 11.25 6.45
N HIS A 54 3.81 11.51 7.61
CA HIS A 54 2.40 11.93 7.71
C HIS A 54 2.14 13.18 6.86
N SER A 55 3.02 14.18 6.96
CA SER A 55 2.94 15.44 6.23
C SER A 55 2.90 15.29 4.70
N LYS A 56 3.50 14.23 4.14
CA LYS A 56 3.49 13.95 2.69
C LYS A 56 2.15 13.41 2.19
N THR A 57 1.31 12.97 3.12
CA THR A 57 -0.05 12.47 2.85
C THR A 57 -1.13 13.51 3.17
N ALA A 58 -0.73 14.76 3.42
CA ALA A 58 -1.67 15.82 3.70
C ALA A 58 -2.60 16.10 2.50
N PHE A 59 -3.88 16.32 2.78
CA PHE A 59 -4.91 16.66 1.82
C PHE A 59 -5.85 17.71 2.39
N THR A 60 -6.40 18.56 1.51
CA THR A 60 -7.31 19.63 1.90
C THR A 60 -8.75 19.22 1.62
N THR A 61 -9.62 19.44 2.60
CA THR A 61 -11.08 19.42 2.46
C THR A 61 -11.62 20.84 2.64
N PRO A 62 -12.89 21.11 2.29
CA PRO A 62 -13.50 22.41 2.57
C PRO A 62 -13.41 22.84 4.05
N ASP A 63 -13.34 21.86 4.96
CA ASP A 63 -13.32 22.07 6.42
C ASP A 63 -11.91 22.17 7.01
N GLY A 64 -10.85 21.94 6.23
CA GLY A 64 -9.47 22.08 6.71
C GLY A 64 -8.44 21.19 6.02
N LEU A 65 -7.22 21.20 6.59
CA LEU A 65 -6.12 20.34 6.18
C LEU A 65 -6.06 19.11 7.10
N TRP A 66 -5.97 17.93 6.49
CA TRP A 66 -5.90 16.66 7.17
C TRP A 66 -4.73 15.84 6.63
N GLU A 67 -4.23 14.90 7.43
CA GLU A 67 -3.15 13.99 7.04
C GLU A 67 -3.49 12.55 7.48
N PHE A 68 -2.85 11.57 6.83
CA PHE A 68 -3.06 10.16 7.19
C PHE A 68 -1.98 9.67 8.16
N THR A 69 -2.43 8.95 9.21
CA THR A 69 -1.55 8.24 10.16
C THR A 69 -1.34 6.76 9.79
N ARG A 70 -1.99 6.31 8.73
CA ARG A 70 -1.99 4.96 8.16
C ARG A 70 -1.76 5.07 6.66
N LEU A 71 -1.25 4.02 6.04
CA LEU A 71 -0.91 4.06 4.61
C LEU A 71 -2.17 4.29 3.75
N PRO A 72 -2.29 5.44 3.06
CA PRO A 72 -3.45 5.71 2.24
C PRO A 72 -3.38 4.93 0.91
N GLN A 73 -4.55 4.73 0.32
CA GLN A 73 -4.63 4.26 -1.07
C GLN A 73 -4.15 5.36 -2.02
N GLY A 74 -3.43 4.96 -3.08
CA GLY A 74 -2.98 5.86 -4.15
C GLY A 74 -1.51 6.29 -4.08
N LEU A 75 -0.76 5.95 -3.03
CA LEU A 75 0.70 6.12 -3.03
C LEU A 75 1.38 5.02 -3.84
N LYS A 76 2.46 5.39 -4.52
CA LYS A 76 3.23 4.51 -5.41
C LYS A 76 3.80 3.27 -4.71
N ASN A 77 4.21 3.42 -3.45
CA ASN A 77 4.84 2.35 -2.70
C ASN A 77 3.86 1.59 -1.79
N SER A 78 2.58 1.98 -1.71
CA SER A 78 1.59 1.27 -0.88
C SER A 78 1.56 -0.25 -1.06
N PRO A 79 1.61 -0.83 -2.28
CA PRO A 79 1.58 -2.29 -2.47
C PRO A 79 2.90 -2.99 -2.14
N SER A 80 3.97 -2.23 -1.87
CA SER A 80 5.30 -2.77 -1.61
C SER A 80 5.63 -2.83 -0.11
N VAL A 81 4.78 -2.26 0.75
CA VAL A 81 4.92 -2.23 2.22
C VAL A 81 4.13 -3.36 2.88
#